data_AF-A0A9V1DWT0-F1
#
_entry.id   AF-A0A9V1DWT0-F1
#
_cell.length_a   1.000
_cell.length_b   1.000
_cell.length_c   1.000
_cell.angle_alpha   90.00
_cell.angle_beta   90.00
_cell.angle_gamma   90.00
#
_symmetry.space_group_name_H-M   'P 1'
#
loop_
_entity.id
_entity.type
_entity.pdbx_description
1 polymer ?
#
loop_
_entity_poly.entity_id
_entity_poly.type
_entity_poly.pdbx_seq_one_letter_code
_entity_poly.pdbx_strand_id
1 'polypeptide(L)'
;MAALASSLIRQKREVREPGGSRPVSAQRRVCPRGTKSLCQKQLVILLSKVRLCGGRPSRPDRGPAHFNLIPVGLRVVTIQSAKLGHYMAMNAEGLLYSSPHFTAECRFKECVFENYYVLYASALYRQRRSGRAWYLGLDKEGRVMKGNRVKKTKAAAHFVPKLLEVAMYREPSLHSVPETSPSSPPAP
;
A
#
# COMPACT_ATOMS: atom_id res chain seq x y z
N MET A 1 18.68 -39.28 30.93
CA MET A 1 18.60 -37.85 31.31
C MET A 1 18.79 -37.06 30.02
N ALA A 2 17.87 -36.27 29.47
CA ALA A 2 16.87 -35.38 30.05
C ALA A 2 15.54 -35.41 29.26
N ALA A 3 14.43 -35.67 29.96
CA ALA A 3 13.06 -35.59 29.44
C ALA A 3 12.18 -34.78 30.41
N LEU A 4 12.68 -33.62 30.87
CA LEU A 4 12.06 -32.85 31.96
C LEU A 4 11.59 -31.43 31.58
N ALA A 5 11.66 -31.01 30.31
CA ALA A 5 11.27 -29.65 29.93
C ALA A 5 9.81 -29.52 29.40
N SER A 6 9.10 -30.62 29.14
CA SER A 6 7.80 -30.58 28.45
C SER A 6 6.57 -30.53 29.39
N SER A 7 6.73 -30.81 30.69
CA SER A 7 5.58 -30.94 31.62
C SER A 7 5.12 -29.62 32.27
N LEU A 8 5.94 -28.56 32.22
CA LEU A 8 5.64 -27.30 32.92
C LEU A 8 4.73 -26.32 32.14
N ILE A 9 4.46 -26.59 30.87
CA ILE A 9 3.60 -25.69 30.05
C ILE A 9 2.12 -26.10 30.13
N ARG A 10 1.82 -27.34 30.53
CA ARG A 10 0.46 -27.89 30.50
C ARG A 10 -0.31 -27.75 31.82
N GLN A 11 0.35 -27.43 32.93
CA GLN A 11 -0.29 -27.32 34.26
C GLN A 11 -0.74 -25.91 34.64
N LYS A 12 -0.32 -24.85 33.92
CA LYS A 12 -0.71 -23.46 34.26
C LYS A 12 -2.01 -23.02 33.56
N ARG A 13 -2.93 -23.96 33.32
CA ARG A 13 -4.27 -23.70 32.76
C ARG A 13 -5.43 -24.28 33.58
N GLU A 14 -5.18 -24.92 34.70
CA GLU A 14 -6.23 -25.35 35.64
C GLU A 14 -5.97 -24.75 37.01
N VAL A 15 -7.04 -24.43 37.73
CA VAL A 15 -7.10 -23.76 39.04
C VAL A 15 -7.21 -22.22 38.97
N ARG A 16 -8.40 -21.76 38.54
CA ARG A 16 -9.21 -20.82 39.34
C ARG A 16 -10.70 -20.97 38.99
N GLU A 17 -11.44 -21.63 39.89
CA GLU A 17 -12.90 -21.85 39.96
C GLU A 17 -13.62 -20.62 40.63
N PRO A 18 -14.95 -20.60 40.90
CA PRO A 18 -16.06 -20.36 39.96
C PRO A 18 -17.12 -19.33 40.51
N GLY A 19 -18.15 -19.00 39.71
CA GLY A 19 -19.47 -18.57 40.23
C GLY A 19 -20.03 -17.20 39.80
N GLY A 20 -21.18 -17.20 39.10
CA GLY A 20 -22.05 -16.01 38.93
C GLY A 20 -22.92 -15.93 37.66
N SER A 21 -24.09 -16.60 37.66
CA SER A 21 -25.38 -16.37 36.94
C SER A 21 -25.49 -15.62 35.57
N ARG A 22 -26.06 -16.33 34.57
CA ARG A 22 -27.12 -16.02 33.52
C ARG A 22 -27.17 -14.62 32.82
N PRO A 23 -27.74 -14.43 31.61
CA PRO A 23 -28.40 -15.34 30.65
C PRO A 23 -27.81 -15.31 29.21
N VAL A 24 -28.31 -16.21 28.35
CA VAL A 24 -28.12 -16.21 26.89
C VAL A 24 -29.11 -15.24 26.25
N SER A 25 -28.64 -14.20 25.53
CA SER A 25 -29.28 -13.72 24.31
C SER A 25 -28.45 -12.68 23.54
N ALA A 26 -28.48 -12.86 22.21
CA ALA A 26 -28.61 -11.84 21.18
C ALA A 26 -27.40 -10.96 20.75
N GLN A 27 -27.25 -10.97 19.42
CA GLN A 27 -26.62 -9.99 18.54
C GLN A 27 -25.11 -10.10 18.32
N ARG A 28 -24.79 -10.68 17.14
CA ARG A 28 -23.64 -10.27 16.31
C ARG A 28 -23.46 -8.76 16.46
N ARG A 29 -22.30 -8.32 16.96
CA ARG A 29 -21.97 -6.90 17.04
C ARG A 29 -22.07 -6.30 15.65
N VAL A 30 -23.16 -5.59 15.40
CA VAL A 30 -23.33 -4.70 14.26
C VAL A 30 -22.24 -3.64 14.37
N CYS A 31 -21.53 -3.41 13.27
CA CYS A 31 -20.51 -2.36 13.18
C CYS A 31 -21.09 -1.02 13.70
N PRO A 32 -20.37 -0.29 14.56
CA PRO A 32 -20.87 0.99 15.09
C PRO A 32 -21.25 1.92 13.93
N ARG A 33 -22.50 2.39 13.94
CA ARG A 33 -22.96 3.51 13.09
C ARG A 33 -22.32 4.80 13.61
N GLY A 34 -21.04 5.00 13.32
CA GLY A 34 -20.27 6.20 13.64
C GLY A 34 -19.84 6.90 12.36
N THR A 35 -20.28 8.15 12.20
CA THR A 35 -19.77 9.20 11.30
C THR A 35 -18.90 8.71 10.13
N LYS A 36 -19.57 8.42 9.00
CA LYS A 36 -18.97 7.96 7.75
C LYS A 36 -17.78 8.84 7.35
N SER A 37 -16.57 8.30 7.47
CA SER A 37 -15.40 8.86 6.83
C SER A 37 -15.64 8.86 5.32
N LEU A 38 -15.35 9.99 4.67
CA LEU A 38 -15.55 10.19 3.24
C LEU A 38 -14.83 9.14 2.35
N CYS A 39 -13.89 8.36 2.91
CA CYS A 39 -13.25 7.22 2.25
C CYS A 39 -14.19 6.01 2.03
N GLN A 40 -15.40 6.02 2.59
CA GLN A 40 -16.42 5.00 2.28
C GLN A 40 -17.23 5.33 1.01
N LYS A 41 -17.22 6.60 0.56
CA LYS A 41 -17.88 7.03 -0.70
C LYS A 41 -16.92 7.20 -1.88
N GLN A 42 -15.63 7.36 -1.62
CA GLN A 42 -14.59 7.44 -2.66
C GLN A 42 -13.47 6.44 -2.35
N LEU A 43 -13.81 5.15 -2.43
CA LEU A 43 -12.85 4.05 -2.29
C LEU A 43 -11.93 4.08 -3.52
N VAL A 44 -10.86 4.87 -3.49
CA VAL A 44 -9.74 4.69 -4.42
C VAL A 44 -8.95 3.48 -3.95
N ILE A 45 -9.55 2.34 -4.26
CA ILE A 45 -8.99 1.02 -4.06
C ILE A 45 -7.78 0.91 -4.98
N LEU A 46 -6.72 0.24 -4.58
CA LEU A 46 -5.83 -0.38 -5.55
C LEU A 46 -6.45 -1.73 -5.93
N LEU A 47 -7.55 -1.78 -6.70
CA LEU A 47 -8.06 -3.11 -7.13
C LEU A 47 -6.94 -3.70 -8.00
N SER A 48 -6.81 -5.03 -8.06
CA SER A 48 -6.04 -5.77 -9.09
C SER A 48 -6.69 -5.63 -10.46
N LYS A 49 -7.15 -4.40 -10.72
CA LYS A 49 -7.83 -3.75 -11.81
C LYS A 49 -8.46 -2.39 -11.25
N VAL A 50 -7.71 -1.26 -10.97
CA VAL A 50 -8.27 0.16 -10.73
C VAL A 50 -7.91 1.33 -11.69
N ARG A 51 -8.92 2.20 -11.95
CA ARG A 51 -8.83 3.52 -12.66
C ARG A 51 -8.29 4.57 -11.77
N LEU A 52 -7.08 4.98 -12.10
CA LEU A 52 -6.64 6.34 -11.87
C LEU A 52 -7.14 7.19 -13.03
N CYS A 53 -8.23 7.92 -12.80
CA CYS A 53 -8.46 9.16 -13.54
C CYS A 53 -7.59 10.23 -12.87
N GLY A 54 -6.48 10.60 -13.50
CA GLY A 54 -5.87 11.91 -13.26
C GLY A 54 -6.86 13.00 -13.70
N GLY A 55 -7.07 14.01 -12.87
CA GLY A 55 -8.11 15.01 -13.05
C GLY A 55 -7.92 15.92 -14.26
N ARG A 56 -8.96 15.99 -15.10
CA ARG A 56 -9.66 17.18 -15.64
C ARG A 56 -11.11 16.77 -15.95
N PRO A 57 -12.09 17.71 -15.96
CA PRO A 57 -13.50 17.35 -16.14
C PRO A 57 -13.86 17.26 -17.62
N SER A 58 -14.11 16.05 -18.13
CA SER A 58 -15.09 15.78 -19.21
C SER A 58 -15.30 14.27 -19.37
N ARG A 59 -16.56 13.84 -19.25
CA ARG A 59 -17.08 12.51 -19.62
C ARG A 59 -17.20 12.40 -21.16
N PRO A 60 -17.45 11.24 -21.81
CA PRO A 60 -17.97 9.97 -21.27
C PRO A 60 -17.17 8.69 -21.65
N ASP A 61 -17.55 7.62 -20.95
CA ASP A 61 -17.11 6.23 -21.08
C ASP A 61 -15.67 5.88 -20.65
N ARG A 62 -15.49 4.58 -20.33
CA ARG A 62 -14.35 3.87 -19.74
C ARG A 62 -14.56 3.66 -18.23
N GLY A 63 -14.94 2.43 -17.88
CA GLY A 63 -15.09 1.89 -16.52
C GLY A 63 -13.81 1.94 -15.68
N PRO A 64 -13.79 1.34 -14.47
CA PRO A 64 -12.58 1.27 -13.66
C PRO A 64 -11.42 0.79 -14.53
N ALA A 65 -10.28 1.46 -14.44
CA ALA A 65 -9.05 1.13 -15.10
C ALA A 65 -8.44 0.11 -14.20
N HIS A 66 -7.23 -0.27 -14.51
CA HIS A 66 -6.82 -1.57 -14.16
C HIS A 66 -5.33 -1.54 -13.78
N PHE A 67 -4.95 -2.14 -12.64
CA PHE A 67 -3.55 -2.25 -12.23
C PHE A 67 -3.16 -3.70 -12.01
N ASN A 68 -1.96 -4.02 -12.48
CA ASN A 68 -1.28 -5.27 -12.21
C ASN A 68 -0.37 -5.03 -11.01
N LEU A 69 -0.57 -5.80 -9.96
CA LEU A 69 0.29 -5.79 -8.79
C LEU A 69 1.26 -6.96 -8.93
N ILE A 70 2.48 -6.66 -9.34
CA ILE A 70 3.47 -7.68 -9.72
C ILE A 70 4.50 -7.79 -8.59
N PRO A 71 4.64 -8.94 -7.92
CA PRO A 71 5.68 -9.14 -6.93
C PRO A 71 7.05 -9.16 -7.61
N VAL A 72 7.99 -8.38 -7.07
CA VAL A 72 9.38 -8.25 -7.57
C VAL A 72 10.39 -8.43 -6.45
N GLY A 73 9.94 -8.97 -5.30
CA GLY A 73 10.75 -9.24 -4.14
C GLY A 73 9.90 -9.49 -2.89
N LEU A 74 10.53 -9.85 -1.79
CA LEU A 74 9.85 -10.10 -0.51
C LEU A 74 9.14 -8.84 -0.02
N ARG A 75 7.79 -8.84 -0.10
CA ARG A 75 6.93 -7.68 0.19
C ARG A 75 7.26 -6.45 -0.64
N VAL A 76 7.81 -6.64 -1.83
CA VAL A 76 8.08 -5.57 -2.79
C VAL A 76 7.27 -5.84 -4.04
N VAL A 77 6.51 -4.85 -4.45
CA VAL A 77 5.70 -4.92 -5.67
C VAL A 77 6.06 -3.78 -6.61
N THR A 78 5.80 -4.00 -7.88
CA THR A 78 5.61 -2.93 -8.87
C THR A 78 4.13 -2.84 -9.23
N ILE A 79 3.69 -1.62 -9.54
CA ILE A 79 2.31 -1.33 -9.90
C ILE A 79 2.30 -0.90 -11.36
N GLN A 80 1.74 -1.73 -12.23
CA GLN A 80 1.67 -1.46 -13.66
C GLN A 80 0.24 -1.13 -14.08
N SER A 81 0.04 -0.07 -14.86
CA SER A 81 -1.23 0.20 -15.51
C SER A 81 -1.54 -0.88 -16.53
N ALA A 82 -2.62 -1.64 -16.35
CA ALA A 82 -3.07 -2.61 -17.34
C ALA A 82 -3.53 -1.96 -18.65
N LYS A 83 -3.87 -0.66 -18.62
CA LYS A 83 -4.26 0.09 -19.82
C LYS A 83 -3.05 0.56 -20.63
N LEU A 84 -2.03 1.07 -19.96
CA LEU A 84 -0.88 1.72 -20.61
C LEU A 84 0.36 0.83 -20.66
N GLY A 85 0.43 -0.25 -19.88
CA GLY A 85 1.65 -1.04 -19.69
C GLY A 85 2.74 -0.33 -18.87
N HIS A 86 2.54 0.95 -18.50
CA HIS A 86 3.51 1.73 -17.74
C HIS A 86 3.49 1.40 -16.25
N TYR A 87 4.64 1.51 -15.61
CA TYR A 87 4.83 1.35 -14.17
C TYR A 87 4.62 2.68 -13.44
N MET A 88 3.99 2.64 -12.28
CA MET A 88 4.04 3.75 -11.34
C MET A 88 5.44 3.82 -10.74
N ALA A 89 6.02 5.01 -10.67
CA ALA A 89 7.33 5.25 -10.10
C ALA A 89 7.30 6.49 -9.18
N MET A 90 8.22 6.55 -8.21
CA MET A 90 8.40 7.71 -7.35
C MET A 90 9.84 8.19 -7.43
N ASN A 91 10.03 9.46 -7.79
CA ASN A 91 11.36 10.04 -7.95
C ASN A 91 11.96 10.56 -6.61
N ALA A 92 13.20 11.06 -6.68
CA ALA A 92 13.94 11.57 -5.53
C ALA A 92 13.29 12.80 -4.84
N GLU A 93 12.43 13.54 -5.54
CA GLU A 93 11.63 14.60 -4.92
C GLU A 93 10.42 14.02 -4.19
N GLY A 94 9.97 12.82 -4.54
CA GLY A 94 8.77 12.17 -4.02
C GLY A 94 7.55 12.40 -4.91
N LEU A 95 7.74 12.86 -6.13
CA LEU A 95 6.67 12.96 -7.13
C LEU A 95 6.41 11.59 -7.72
N LEU A 96 5.13 11.24 -7.91
CA LEU A 96 4.76 10.05 -8.65
C LEU A 96 4.67 10.38 -10.13
N TYR A 97 5.15 9.45 -10.95
CA TYR A 97 5.08 9.55 -12.40
C TYR A 97 4.84 8.17 -13.03
N SER A 98 4.53 8.19 -14.32
CA SER A 98 4.34 6.99 -15.13
C SER A 98 5.61 6.70 -15.90
N SER A 99 6.25 5.56 -15.63
CA SER A 99 7.46 5.11 -16.31
C SER A 99 7.14 4.03 -17.35
N PRO A 100 7.58 4.15 -18.61
CA PRO A 100 7.46 3.06 -19.59
C PRO A 100 8.41 1.88 -19.26
N HIS A 101 9.50 2.13 -18.54
CA HIS A 101 10.49 1.13 -18.16
C HIS A 101 10.39 0.78 -16.68
N PHE A 102 10.66 -0.49 -16.34
CA PHE A 102 10.77 -0.90 -14.95
C PHE A 102 12.13 -0.49 -14.40
N THR A 103 12.13 0.41 -13.41
CA THR A 103 13.34 0.94 -12.78
C THR A 103 13.31 0.71 -11.26
N ALA A 104 14.41 1.04 -10.58
CA ALA A 104 14.47 0.97 -9.12
C ALA A 104 13.39 1.83 -8.42
N GLU A 105 12.96 2.94 -9.05
CA GLU A 105 11.92 3.85 -8.57
C GLU A 105 10.50 3.27 -8.68
N CYS A 106 10.32 2.20 -9.47
CA CYS A 106 9.03 1.50 -9.63
C CYS A 106 8.74 0.51 -8.49
N ARG A 107 9.69 0.33 -7.56
CA ARG A 107 9.58 -0.66 -6.49
C ARG A 107 8.96 -0.04 -5.24
N PHE A 108 7.88 -0.65 -4.76
CA PHE A 108 7.20 -0.24 -3.54
C PHE A 108 7.16 -1.36 -2.52
N LYS A 109 7.54 -1.05 -1.28
CA LYS A 109 7.41 -1.94 -0.12
C LYS A 109 5.98 -1.94 0.38
N GLU A 110 5.38 -3.12 0.45
CA GLU A 110 4.05 -3.32 1.02
C GLU A 110 4.10 -3.38 2.54
N CYS A 111 3.38 -2.47 3.19
CA CYS A 111 3.26 -2.39 4.63
C CYS A 111 1.79 -2.53 5.02
N VAL A 112 1.52 -3.29 6.09
CA VAL A 112 0.18 -3.38 6.66
C VAL A 112 0.06 -2.35 7.77
N PHE A 113 -1.10 -1.70 7.86
CA PHE A 113 -1.44 -0.77 8.92
C PHE A 113 -2.78 -1.15 9.56
N GLU A 114 -2.79 -1.21 10.90
CA GLU A 114 -3.97 -1.60 11.70
C GLU A 114 -4.62 -2.92 11.26
N ASN A 115 -3.84 -3.82 10.65
CA ASN A 115 -4.29 -5.10 10.09
C ASN A 115 -5.40 -5.00 9.04
N TYR A 116 -5.63 -3.82 8.46
CA TYR A 116 -6.73 -3.60 7.51
C TYR A 116 -6.29 -2.89 6.23
N TYR A 117 -5.35 -1.95 6.33
CA TYR A 117 -4.89 -1.17 5.17
C TYR A 117 -3.54 -1.66 4.66
N VAL A 118 -3.36 -1.61 3.34
CA VAL A 118 -2.07 -1.77 2.68
C VAL A 118 -1.52 -0.40 2.33
N LEU A 119 -0.25 -0.20 2.60
CA LEU A 119 0.53 1.01 2.31
C LEU A 119 1.66 0.62 1.37
N TYR A 120 1.94 1.49 0.41
CA TYR A 120 3.02 1.31 -0.56
C TYR A 120 4.08 2.38 -0.31
N ALA A 121 5.19 1.99 0.30
CA ALA A 121 6.31 2.89 0.53
C ALA A 121 7.31 2.81 -0.62
N SER A 122 7.93 3.92 -1.04
CA SER A 122 9.08 3.83 -1.95
C SER A 122 10.14 2.91 -1.36
N ALA A 123 10.62 1.95 -2.16
CA ALA A 123 11.72 1.09 -1.75
C ALA A 123 13.04 1.85 -1.70
N LEU A 124 13.17 2.89 -2.53
CA LEU A 124 14.39 3.67 -2.73
C LEU A 124 14.44 4.92 -1.84
N TYR A 125 13.34 5.64 -1.71
CA TYR A 125 13.32 6.97 -1.08
C TYR A 125 12.66 7.01 0.30
N ARG A 126 13.28 7.78 1.18
CA ARG A 126 12.83 8.07 2.55
C ARG A 126 13.41 9.39 3.04
N GLN A 127 12.84 9.93 4.11
CA GLN A 127 13.38 11.12 4.74
C GLN A 127 14.78 10.82 5.32
N ARG A 128 15.83 11.50 4.83
CA ARG A 128 17.22 11.23 5.21
C ARG A 128 17.48 11.29 6.72
N ARG A 129 16.98 12.33 7.40
CA ARG A 129 17.23 12.53 8.84
C ARG A 129 16.42 11.57 9.72
N SER A 130 15.10 11.52 9.54
CA SER A 130 14.20 10.75 10.41
C SER A 130 14.04 9.27 10.04
N GLY A 131 14.54 8.85 8.88
CA GLY A 131 14.29 7.50 8.32
C GLY A 131 12.85 7.24 7.88
N ARG A 132 11.91 8.17 8.11
CA ARG A 132 10.49 8.08 7.75
C ARG A 132 10.32 7.78 6.26
N ALA A 133 9.66 6.66 5.96
CA ALA A 133 9.34 6.26 4.60
C ALA A 133 8.42 7.26 3.89
N TRP A 134 8.55 7.31 2.57
CA TRP A 134 7.66 8.05 1.69
C TRP A 134 6.64 7.09 1.09
N TYR A 135 5.37 7.48 1.06
CA TYR A 135 4.28 6.59 0.69
C TYR A 135 3.56 7.09 -0.55
N LEU A 136 3.04 6.16 -1.36
CA LEU A 136 1.96 6.47 -2.27
C LEU A 136 0.80 7.06 -1.48
N GLY A 137 0.14 8.08 -2.03
CA GLY A 137 -1.05 8.60 -1.40
C GLY A 137 -1.86 9.54 -2.26
N LEU A 138 -3.14 9.62 -1.91
CA LEU A 138 -4.12 10.46 -2.58
C LEU A 138 -4.74 11.42 -1.56
N ASP A 139 -5.07 12.62 -1.99
CA ASP A 139 -5.85 13.54 -1.17
C ASP A 139 -7.34 13.16 -1.15
N LYS A 140 -8.16 13.97 -0.47
CA LYS A 140 -9.60 13.70 -0.32
C LYS A 140 -10.33 13.79 -1.66
N GLU A 141 -9.77 14.51 -2.61
CA GLU A 141 -10.26 14.72 -3.97
C GLU A 141 -9.75 13.63 -4.94
N GLY A 142 -8.98 12.66 -4.45
CA GLY A 142 -8.42 11.56 -5.24
C GLY A 142 -7.21 11.94 -6.08
N ARG A 143 -6.59 13.09 -5.82
CA ARG A 143 -5.41 13.57 -6.55
C ARG A 143 -4.15 13.04 -5.91
N VAL A 144 -3.14 12.81 -6.73
CA VAL A 144 -1.84 12.31 -6.28
C VAL A 144 -1.14 13.31 -5.36
N MET A 145 -0.61 12.79 -4.26
CA MET A 145 0.21 13.54 -3.32
C MET A 145 1.69 13.19 -3.46
N LYS A 146 2.56 14.16 -3.16
CA LYS A 146 4.01 13.95 -3.05
C LYS A 146 4.31 13.02 -1.87
N GLY A 147 5.08 11.96 -2.09
CA GLY A 147 5.25 10.86 -1.14
C GLY A 147 5.87 11.28 0.20
N ASN A 148 6.69 12.33 0.21
CA ASN A 148 7.26 12.90 1.43
C ASN A 148 6.20 13.59 2.34
N ARG A 149 5.06 14.02 1.79
CA ARG A 149 3.91 14.61 2.49
C ARG A 149 2.92 13.56 3.00
N VAL A 150 2.96 12.36 2.44
CA VAL A 150 2.08 11.26 2.85
C VAL A 150 2.62 10.62 4.13
N LYS A 151 1.75 10.47 5.13
CA LYS A 151 2.09 9.91 6.45
C LYS A 151 1.37 8.59 6.65
N LYS A 152 2.08 7.59 7.20
CA LYS A 152 1.58 6.24 7.51
C LYS A 152 0.23 6.23 8.25
N THR A 153 0.04 7.15 9.19
CA THR A 153 -1.17 7.23 10.04
C THR A 153 -2.32 8.03 9.43
N LYS A 154 -2.16 8.54 8.20
CA LYS A 154 -3.18 9.35 7.53
C LYS A 154 -3.87 8.53 6.45
N ALA A 155 -5.19 8.72 6.34
CA ALA A 155 -6.04 8.05 5.36
C ALA A 155 -5.52 8.17 3.92
N ALA A 156 -4.80 9.25 3.59
CA ALA A 156 -4.16 9.43 2.29
C ALA A 156 -3.22 8.26 1.89
N ALA A 157 -2.65 7.54 2.85
CA ALA A 157 -1.75 6.40 2.61
C ALA A 157 -2.47 5.05 2.57
N HIS A 158 -3.76 5.01 2.91
CA HIS A 158 -4.48 3.79 3.26
C HIS A 158 -5.21 3.23 2.05
N PHE A 159 -4.68 2.16 1.46
CA PHE A 159 -5.30 1.46 0.34
C PHE A 159 -5.92 0.15 0.83
N VAL A 160 -7.04 -0.24 0.22
CA VAL A 160 -7.67 -1.55 0.43
C VAL A 160 -7.72 -2.24 -0.92
N PRO A 161 -6.72 -3.05 -1.30
CA PRO A 161 -6.74 -3.74 -2.59
C PRO A 161 -7.94 -4.69 -2.67
N LYS A 162 -8.69 -4.68 -3.78
CA LYS A 162 -9.58 -5.82 -4.09
C LYS A 162 -9.01 -6.57 -5.27
N LEU A 163 -8.78 -7.85 -5.04
CA LEU A 163 -8.37 -8.77 -6.09
C LEU A 163 -9.51 -8.91 -7.11
N LEU A 164 -9.19 -8.81 -8.39
CA LEU A 164 -10.13 -9.15 -9.46
C LEU A 164 -9.77 -10.51 -10.06
N GLU A 165 -8.52 -10.66 -10.49
CA GLU A 165 -8.01 -11.88 -11.11
C GLU A 165 -6.55 -12.08 -10.71
N VAL A 166 -6.14 -13.35 -10.67
CA VAL A 166 -4.74 -13.74 -10.54
C VAL A 166 -4.20 -14.03 -11.94
N ALA A 167 -3.09 -13.39 -12.30
CA ALA A 167 -2.43 -13.61 -13.57
C ALA A 167 -0.94 -13.86 -13.34
N MET A 168 -0.35 -14.66 -14.23
CA MET A 168 1.08 -14.90 -14.24
C MET A 168 1.78 -13.80 -15.04
N TYR A 169 2.76 -13.15 -14.43
CA TYR A 169 3.57 -12.12 -15.07
C TYR A 169 4.99 -12.61 -15.24
N ARG A 170 5.59 -12.29 -16.38
CA ARG A 170 7.04 -12.39 -16.54
C ARG A 170 7.72 -11.36 -15.64
N GLU A 171 8.84 -11.74 -15.03
CA GLU A 171 9.65 -10.80 -14.25
C GLU A 171 10.07 -9.61 -15.14
N PRO A 172 9.77 -8.36 -14.75
CA PRO A 172 10.16 -7.19 -15.52
C PRO A 172 11.67 -7.00 -15.54
N SER A 173 12.24 -6.63 -16.70
CA SER A 173 13.66 -6.31 -16.81
C SER A 173 13.99 -4.97 -16.13
N LEU A 174 14.97 -4.99 -15.22
CA LEU A 174 15.39 -3.79 -14.49
C LEU A 174 16.25 -2.88 -15.37
N HIS A 175 15.82 -1.63 -15.54
CA HIS A 175 16.54 -0.58 -16.26
C HIS A 175 17.16 0.41 -15.27
N SER A 176 18.32 0.96 -15.62
CA SER A 176 18.95 2.07 -14.88
C SER A 176 18.12 3.34 -15.02
N VAL A 177 18.12 4.16 -13.96
CA VAL A 177 17.58 5.52 -14.02
C VAL A 177 18.65 6.40 -14.67
N PRO A 178 18.33 7.23 -15.68
CA PRO A 178 19.29 8.20 -16.21
C PRO A 178 19.70 9.16 -15.08
N GLU A 179 20.99 9.23 -14.76
CA GLU A 179 21.50 10.23 -13.83
C GLU A 179 21.41 11.60 -14.51
N THR A 180 20.58 12.51 -13.99
CA THR A 180 20.71 13.93 -14.33
C THR A 180 21.95 14.45 -13.62
N SER A 181 23.11 14.33 -14.26
CA SER A 181 24.34 14.97 -13.81
C SER A 181 24.10 16.49 -13.72
N PRO A 182 24.45 17.18 -12.61
CA PRO A 182 24.51 18.64 -12.63
C PRO A 182 25.55 19.03 -13.69
N SER A 183 25.12 19.82 -14.69
CA SER A 183 26.03 20.40 -15.67
C SER A 183 27.15 21.11 -14.93
N SER A 184 28.38 20.64 -15.11
CA SER A 184 29.58 21.33 -14.66
C SER A 184 29.51 22.79 -15.13
N PRO A 185 29.75 23.78 -14.24
CA PRO A 185 29.82 25.17 -14.68
C PRO A 185 30.94 25.31 -15.73
N PRO A 186 30.79 26.24 -16.71
CA PRO A 186 31.85 26.49 -17.66
C PRO A 186 33.13 26.90 -16.91
N ALA A 187 34.26 26.34 -17.35
CA ALA A 187 35.59 26.67 -16.85
C ALA A 187 35.87 28.19 -16.98
N PRO A 188 36.69 28.76 -16.09
CA PRO A 188 36.92 30.20 -16.00
C PRO A 188 37.50 30.82 -17.27
#